data_AF-A0A355G468-F1
#
_entry.id   AF-A0A355G468-F1
#
_cell.length_a   1.000
_cell.length_b   1.000
_cell.length_c   1.000
_cell.angle_alpha   90.00
_cell.angle_beta   90.00
_cell.angle_gamma   90.00
#
_symmetry.space_group_name_H-M   'P 1'
#
loop_
_entity.id
_entity.type
_entity.pdbx_description
1 polymer ?
#
loop_
_entity_poly.entity_id
_entity_poly.type
_entity_poly.pdbx_seq_one_letter_code
_entity_poly.pdbx_strand_id
1 'polypeptide(L)'
;DTSGFANDYERPNAWRYRDYLVRSFNADKPYDRFIIEQLAGDELDPDDPELLIATGYLRSGPWEHTGMSVAAVTRQLFLDDITQSTGVSFLAHSFRCAKCHDHKFDPVPTRDYYRIQAVFAPVQFADRKVEYQPYENISGFADMKERTERLLAETRAQQQQFKEKTDAAIAAWLKENGYQNLKQVAADKRPPLRWFGLSEFEKSLLKINNKRIDYFERELKRYEPYAFSVYNGPPNNYRSTKTVNLIPGAKQKQGEIQQTFILAGGAITAPTEKVTPGVLSAVAGSNSSREPNAWNTIPQTSEGRRLALARWIASSNNTLTARVIVNRIWQLHFGTGLVATPNNFGQKGDQPSHPELLDWLATWFMDHGWSIKQLHQLIMTSETYQQSSQPV
;
A
#
# COMPACT_ATOMS: atom_id res chain seq x y z
N ASP A 1 8.97 -3.71 -8.87
CA ASP A 1 8.46 -2.75 -7.87
C ASP A 1 9.23 -2.90 -6.58
N THR A 2 9.55 -1.78 -5.94
CA THR A 2 10.36 -1.74 -4.71
C THR A 2 9.57 -1.12 -3.56
N SER A 3 10.13 -1.20 -2.36
CA SER A 3 9.44 -0.82 -1.13
C SER A 3 9.62 0.65 -0.74
N GLY A 4 10.49 1.36 -1.45
CA GLY A 4 10.96 2.69 -1.08
C GLY A 4 11.81 2.66 0.21
N PHE A 5 12.05 3.85 0.74
CA PHE A 5 12.78 4.06 2.00
C PHE A 5 14.26 3.61 1.96
N ALA A 6 14.92 3.54 3.13
CA ALA A 6 16.37 3.40 3.23
C ALA A 6 16.98 2.14 2.59
N ASN A 7 16.27 1.00 2.63
CA ASN A 7 16.78 -0.27 2.07
C ASN A 7 16.15 -0.67 0.73
N ASP A 8 15.12 0.06 0.29
CA ASP A 8 14.41 -0.10 -0.98
C ASP A 8 14.26 -1.55 -1.49
N TYR A 9 13.73 -2.43 -0.63
CA TYR A 9 13.63 -3.85 -0.95
C TYR A 9 12.66 -4.11 -2.11
N GLU A 10 13.00 -5.01 -3.01
CA GLU A 10 12.06 -5.51 -4.02
C GLU A 10 10.80 -6.10 -3.36
N ARG A 11 9.65 -5.91 -4.02
CA ARG A 11 8.35 -6.50 -3.69
C ARG A 11 8.07 -7.67 -4.63
N PRO A 12 8.37 -8.93 -4.23
CA PRO A 12 8.41 -10.05 -5.17
C PRO A 12 7.11 -10.30 -5.94
N ASN A 13 5.95 -10.05 -5.32
CA ASN A 13 4.64 -10.32 -5.91
C ASN A 13 3.80 -9.06 -6.20
N ALA A 14 4.40 -7.86 -6.18
CA ALA A 14 3.69 -6.62 -6.52
C ALA A 14 3.25 -6.57 -8.00
N TRP A 15 3.89 -7.34 -8.87
CA TRP A 15 3.52 -7.45 -10.28
C TRP A 15 2.06 -7.91 -10.49
N ARG A 16 1.50 -8.73 -9.58
CA ARG A 16 0.11 -9.18 -9.68
C ARG A 16 -0.88 -8.02 -9.59
N TYR A 17 -0.63 -7.07 -8.69
CA TYR A 17 -1.43 -5.86 -8.56
C TYR A 17 -1.32 -4.97 -9.82
N ARG A 18 -0.10 -4.77 -10.33
CA ARG A 18 0.12 -4.06 -11.60
C ARG A 18 -0.66 -4.71 -12.75
N ASP A 19 -0.60 -6.02 -12.88
CA ASP A 19 -1.27 -6.74 -13.96
C ASP A 19 -2.80 -6.71 -13.77
N TYR A 20 -3.30 -6.72 -12.53
CA TYR A 20 -4.71 -6.44 -12.22
C TYR A 20 -5.16 -5.05 -12.69
N LEU A 21 -4.33 -4.01 -12.52
CA LEU A 21 -4.63 -2.68 -13.05
C LEU A 21 -4.79 -2.72 -14.57
N VAL A 22 -3.80 -3.30 -15.26
CA VAL A 22 -3.81 -3.42 -16.72
C VAL A 22 -5.04 -4.18 -17.20
N ARG A 23 -5.34 -5.33 -16.60
CA ARG A 23 -6.55 -6.12 -16.93
C ARG A 23 -7.83 -5.34 -16.68
N SER A 24 -7.94 -4.63 -15.56
CA SER A 24 -9.14 -3.88 -15.19
C SER A 24 -9.49 -2.82 -16.25
N PHE A 25 -8.52 -2.01 -16.68
CA PHE A 25 -8.77 -1.02 -17.73
C PHE A 25 -8.92 -1.66 -19.12
N ASN A 26 -8.17 -2.71 -19.43
CA ASN A 26 -8.31 -3.43 -20.71
C ASN A 26 -9.66 -4.12 -20.86
N ALA A 27 -10.25 -4.60 -19.77
CA ALA A 27 -11.60 -5.18 -19.74
C ALA A 27 -12.70 -4.12 -19.63
N ASP A 28 -12.34 -2.83 -19.55
CA ASP A 28 -13.27 -1.71 -19.33
C ASP A 28 -14.13 -1.91 -18.06
N LYS A 29 -13.49 -2.35 -16.98
CA LYS A 29 -14.13 -2.51 -15.67
C LYS A 29 -14.79 -1.17 -15.28
N PRO A 30 -16.08 -1.17 -14.89
CA PRO A 30 -16.72 0.01 -14.36
C PRO A 30 -15.88 0.67 -13.27
N TYR A 31 -15.64 1.97 -13.37
CA TYR A 31 -14.69 2.65 -12.50
C TYR A 31 -15.13 2.68 -11.03
N ASP A 32 -16.44 2.75 -10.78
CA ASP A 32 -17.03 2.60 -9.45
C ASP A 32 -16.69 1.22 -8.84
N ARG A 33 -16.84 0.16 -9.63
CA ARG A 33 -16.45 -1.19 -9.23
C ARG A 33 -14.96 -1.25 -8.95
N PHE A 34 -14.13 -0.72 -9.85
CA PHE A 34 -12.68 -0.65 -9.66
C PHE A 34 -12.31 -0.01 -8.33
N ILE A 35 -12.90 1.12 -7.94
CA ILE A 35 -12.66 1.78 -6.64
C ILE A 35 -13.00 0.85 -5.47
N ILE A 36 -14.14 0.15 -5.53
CA ILE A 36 -14.57 -0.78 -4.48
C ILE A 36 -13.55 -1.89 -4.28
N GLU A 37 -13.09 -2.50 -5.38
CA GLU A 37 -12.11 -3.59 -5.32
C GLU A 37 -10.76 -3.12 -4.72
N GLN A 38 -10.31 -1.90 -5.06
CA GLN A 38 -9.06 -1.33 -4.56
C GLN A 38 -9.04 -1.14 -3.03
N LEU A 39 -10.15 -0.64 -2.49
CA LEU A 39 -10.24 -0.28 -1.07
C LEU A 39 -10.72 -1.45 -0.20
N ALA A 40 -11.53 -2.35 -0.76
CA ALA A 40 -12.27 -3.33 0.01
C ALA A 40 -12.54 -4.66 -0.70
N GLY A 41 -11.76 -5.03 -1.72
CA GLY A 41 -11.94 -6.29 -2.43
C GLY A 41 -12.00 -7.51 -1.50
N ASP A 42 -11.09 -7.59 -0.51
CA ASP A 42 -11.06 -8.67 0.48
C ASP A 42 -12.24 -8.68 1.45
N GLU A 43 -12.93 -7.55 1.65
CA GLU A 43 -14.18 -7.48 2.43
C GLU A 43 -15.41 -7.81 1.58
N LEU A 44 -15.29 -7.68 0.25
CA LEU A 44 -16.39 -7.89 -0.67
C LEU A 44 -16.57 -9.38 -0.98
N ASP A 45 -15.48 -10.06 -1.32
CA ASP A 45 -15.41 -11.51 -1.45
C ASP A 45 -14.00 -11.97 -1.05
N PRO A 46 -13.85 -12.63 0.11
CA PRO A 46 -12.55 -13.06 0.61
C PRO A 46 -11.96 -14.26 -0.15
N ASP A 47 -12.75 -14.91 -1.02
CA ASP A 47 -12.39 -16.11 -1.77
C ASP A 47 -12.06 -15.81 -3.25
N ASP A 48 -12.41 -14.63 -3.76
CA ASP A 48 -12.09 -14.20 -5.13
C ASP A 48 -10.62 -13.76 -5.25
N PRO A 49 -9.79 -14.46 -6.07
CA PRO A 49 -8.39 -14.11 -6.32
C PRO A 49 -8.15 -12.67 -6.78
N GLU A 50 -8.97 -12.15 -7.70
CA GLU A 50 -8.80 -10.79 -8.24
C GLU A 50 -9.08 -9.74 -7.17
N LEU A 51 -10.09 -9.97 -6.33
CA LEU A 51 -10.43 -9.05 -5.24
C LEU A 51 -9.37 -9.01 -4.15
N LEU A 52 -8.73 -10.15 -3.85
CA LEU A 52 -7.57 -10.17 -2.97
C LEU A 52 -6.38 -9.41 -3.57
N ILE A 53 -6.12 -9.58 -4.87
CA ILE A 53 -5.03 -8.88 -5.58
C ILE A 53 -5.30 -7.36 -5.65
N ALA A 54 -6.54 -6.95 -5.88
CA ALA A 54 -6.94 -5.54 -6.00
C ALA A 54 -6.57 -4.71 -4.76
N THR A 55 -6.69 -5.29 -3.57
CA THR A 55 -6.32 -4.63 -2.30
C THR A 55 -4.83 -4.33 -2.16
N GLY A 56 -3.98 -4.76 -3.11
CA GLY A 56 -2.59 -4.34 -3.23
C GLY A 56 -2.40 -2.83 -3.31
N TYR A 57 -3.41 -2.06 -3.70
CA TYR A 57 -3.43 -0.60 -3.57
C TYR A 57 -3.10 -0.12 -2.16
N LEU A 58 -3.72 -0.72 -1.13
CA LEU A 58 -3.51 -0.35 0.26
C LEU A 58 -2.10 -0.71 0.76
N ARG A 59 -1.33 -1.48 -0.01
CA ARG A 59 0.07 -1.84 0.29
C ARG A 59 1.08 -1.18 -0.65
N SER A 60 0.63 -0.35 -1.58
CA SER A 60 1.48 0.23 -2.62
C SER A 60 2.34 1.40 -2.11
N GLY A 61 1.93 2.07 -1.02
CA GLY A 61 2.70 3.14 -0.38
C GLY A 61 4.02 2.68 0.24
N PRO A 62 4.95 3.61 0.57
CA PRO A 62 6.21 3.27 1.22
C PRO A 62 5.98 2.71 2.64
N TRP A 63 6.81 1.75 3.05
CA TRP A 63 6.76 1.22 4.42
C TRP A 63 8.17 1.02 4.98
N GLU A 64 8.34 1.32 6.27
CA GLU A 64 9.61 1.16 6.97
C GLU A 64 9.84 -0.31 7.33
N HIS A 65 10.81 -0.95 6.66
CA HIS A 65 11.06 -2.40 6.77
C HIS A 65 12.33 -2.75 7.55
N THR A 66 13.05 -1.77 8.09
CA THR A 66 14.30 -2.00 8.82
C THR A 66 14.06 -2.25 10.31
N GLY A 67 12.90 -1.83 10.82
CA GLY A 67 12.61 -1.86 12.25
C GLY A 67 13.44 -0.86 13.06
N MET A 68 14.08 0.10 12.38
CA MET A 68 14.87 1.15 13.01
C MET A 68 14.00 2.32 13.50
N SER A 69 12.79 2.49 12.95
CA SER A 69 11.83 3.47 13.44
C SER A 69 10.97 2.89 14.57
N VAL A 70 10.45 3.79 15.41
CA VAL A 70 9.45 3.44 16.42
C VAL A 70 8.19 2.93 15.71
N ALA A 71 7.69 1.74 16.10
CA ALA A 71 6.57 1.09 15.42
C ALA A 71 5.31 1.98 15.30
N ALA A 72 5.03 2.78 16.33
CA ALA A 72 3.94 3.76 16.31
C ALA A 72 4.12 4.84 15.24
N VAL A 73 5.36 5.30 14.99
CA VAL A 73 5.68 6.25 13.93
C VAL A 73 5.46 5.63 12.56
N THR A 74 5.97 4.41 12.32
CA THR A 74 5.74 3.69 11.06
C THR A 74 4.26 3.48 10.79
N ARG A 75 3.51 3.09 11.83
CA ARG A 75 2.06 2.90 11.73
C ARG A 75 1.34 4.20 11.37
N GLN A 76 1.70 5.32 12.01
CA GLN A 76 1.10 6.61 11.69
C GLN A 76 1.42 7.04 10.26
N LEU A 77 2.67 6.88 9.80
CA LEU A 77 3.06 7.23 8.43
C LEU A 77 2.23 6.45 7.39
N PHE A 78 1.99 5.16 7.63
CA PHE A 78 1.12 4.36 6.79
C PHE A 78 -0.33 4.86 6.79
N LEU A 79 -0.90 5.11 7.96
CA LEU A 79 -2.26 5.61 8.09
C LEU A 79 -2.42 6.99 7.42
N ASP A 80 -1.41 7.85 7.53
CA ASP A 80 -1.38 9.14 6.86
C ASP A 80 -1.33 8.98 5.34
N ASP A 81 -0.47 8.08 4.84
CA ASP A 81 -0.26 7.83 3.41
C ASP A 81 -1.52 7.29 2.73
N ILE A 82 -2.14 6.23 3.27
CA ILE A 82 -3.36 5.66 2.66
C ILE A 82 -4.54 6.62 2.75
N THR A 83 -4.65 7.41 3.81
CA THR A 83 -5.71 8.43 3.96
C THR A 83 -5.53 9.52 2.90
N GLN A 84 -4.30 10.00 2.73
CA GLN A 84 -3.97 10.99 1.71
C GLN A 84 -4.13 10.45 0.29
N SER A 85 -3.60 9.26 0.00
CA SER A 85 -3.67 8.62 -1.31
C SER A 85 -5.12 8.36 -1.71
N THR A 86 -5.97 7.90 -0.78
CA THR A 86 -7.41 7.72 -1.04
C THR A 86 -8.09 9.06 -1.34
N GLY A 87 -7.82 10.10 -0.55
CA GLY A 87 -8.37 11.45 -0.74
C GLY A 87 -7.98 12.06 -2.08
N VAL A 88 -6.69 12.02 -2.44
CA VAL A 88 -6.22 12.57 -3.71
C VAL A 88 -6.69 11.72 -4.88
N SER A 89 -6.57 10.39 -4.80
CA SER A 89 -6.87 9.51 -5.94
C SER A 89 -8.34 9.50 -6.30
N PHE A 90 -9.26 9.53 -5.33
CA PHE A 90 -10.68 9.35 -5.61
C PHE A 90 -11.55 10.57 -5.36
N LEU A 91 -11.05 11.58 -4.64
CA LEU A 91 -11.81 12.79 -4.29
C LEU A 91 -11.11 14.10 -4.73
N ALA A 92 -9.92 14.00 -5.35
CA ALA A 92 -9.04 15.13 -5.69
C ALA A 92 -8.93 16.17 -4.58
N HIS A 93 -8.80 15.68 -3.34
CA HIS A 93 -8.71 16.52 -2.17
C HIS A 93 -7.48 16.14 -1.37
N SER A 94 -6.60 17.12 -1.15
CA SER A 94 -5.40 16.90 -0.35
C SER A 94 -5.74 17.08 1.12
N PHE A 95 -5.76 15.98 1.87
CA PHE A 95 -6.03 16.03 3.31
C PHE A 95 -4.80 16.35 4.16
N ARG A 96 -3.61 16.45 3.56
CA ARG A 96 -2.34 16.57 4.29
C ARG A 96 -2.31 17.73 5.29
N CYS A 97 -2.90 18.88 4.95
CA CYS A 97 -2.97 20.02 5.88
C CYS A 97 -3.92 19.75 7.05
N ALA A 98 -5.04 19.06 6.78
CA ALA A 98 -6.05 18.68 7.78
C ALA A 98 -5.51 17.73 8.86
N LYS A 99 -4.31 17.18 8.71
CA LYS A 99 -3.65 16.38 9.75
C LYS A 99 -3.36 17.18 11.02
N CYS A 100 -2.93 18.43 10.88
CA CYS A 100 -2.39 19.22 11.99
C CYS A 100 -3.35 20.31 12.49
N HIS A 101 -4.17 20.86 11.59
CA HIS A 101 -5.14 21.92 11.85
C HIS A 101 -6.24 21.84 10.80
N ASP A 102 -7.39 22.49 11.06
CA ASP A 102 -8.48 22.51 10.09
C ASP A 102 -7.97 23.10 8.78
N HIS A 103 -8.34 22.46 7.66
CA HIS A 103 -7.80 22.85 6.38
C HIS A 103 -8.04 24.36 6.14
N LYS A 104 -6.98 25.08 5.76
CA LYS A 104 -6.96 26.56 5.80
C LYS A 104 -8.00 27.22 4.89
N PHE A 105 -8.38 26.55 3.81
CA PHE A 105 -9.19 27.13 2.72
C PHE A 105 -10.40 26.26 2.40
N ASP A 106 -10.17 24.95 2.27
CA ASP A 106 -11.25 23.98 2.13
C ASP A 106 -12.00 23.67 3.43
N PRO A 107 -13.30 23.38 3.35
CA PRO A 107 -14.11 22.98 4.50
C PRO A 107 -13.83 21.53 4.91
N VAL A 108 -12.57 21.22 5.21
CA VAL A 108 -12.13 19.91 5.70
C VAL A 108 -11.59 20.09 7.12
N PRO A 109 -12.44 19.91 8.14
CA PRO A 109 -12.02 19.89 9.52
C PRO A 109 -10.97 18.80 9.76
N THR A 110 -10.08 19.05 10.70
CA THR A 110 -9.10 18.07 11.22
C THR A 110 -9.80 16.77 11.59
N ARG A 111 -10.99 16.88 12.18
CA ARG A 111 -11.81 15.72 12.56
C ARG A 111 -12.12 14.81 11.38
N ASP A 112 -12.44 15.35 10.20
CA ASP A 112 -12.78 14.53 9.02
C ASP A 112 -11.59 13.72 8.52
N TYR A 113 -10.38 14.30 8.55
CA TYR A 113 -9.15 13.57 8.27
C TYR A 113 -9.00 12.34 9.16
N TYR A 114 -9.14 12.53 10.48
CA TYR A 114 -9.01 11.41 11.42
C TYR A 114 -10.21 10.44 11.35
N ARG A 115 -11.41 10.88 10.95
CA ARG A 115 -12.57 10.00 10.70
C ARG A 115 -12.33 9.07 9.51
N ILE A 116 -11.74 9.57 8.43
CA ILE A 116 -11.32 8.73 7.28
C ILE A 116 -10.15 7.84 7.70
N GLN A 117 -9.16 8.37 8.42
CA GLN A 117 -8.04 7.56 8.92
C GLN A 117 -8.52 6.39 9.80
N ALA A 118 -9.57 6.60 10.62
CA ALA A 118 -10.18 5.58 11.45
C ALA A 118 -10.83 4.42 10.66
N VAL A 119 -11.19 4.64 9.39
CA VAL A 119 -11.62 3.56 8.47
C VAL A 119 -10.48 2.56 8.25
N PHE A 120 -9.25 3.07 8.11
CA PHE A 120 -8.07 2.26 7.83
C PHE A 120 -7.28 1.82 9.07
N ALA A 121 -7.64 2.32 10.26
CA ALA A 121 -7.04 1.92 11.53
C ALA A 121 -6.94 0.39 11.76
N PRO A 122 -7.88 -0.47 11.33
CA PRO A 122 -7.73 -1.93 11.45
C PRO A 122 -6.88 -2.58 10.35
N VAL A 123 -6.48 -1.87 9.30
CA VAL A 123 -5.81 -2.49 8.13
C VAL A 123 -4.43 -3.00 8.50
N GLN A 124 -4.18 -4.28 8.27
CA GLN A 124 -2.89 -4.93 8.43
C GLN A 124 -2.44 -5.53 7.10
N PHE A 125 -1.14 -5.45 6.82
CA PHE A 125 -0.59 -6.10 5.63
C PHE A 125 -0.62 -7.62 5.77
N ALA A 126 -0.90 -8.31 4.66
CA ALA A 126 -0.75 -9.75 4.57
C ALA A 126 -0.25 -10.18 3.20
N ASP A 127 0.54 -11.25 3.19
CA ASP A 127 0.80 -12.06 2.02
C ASP A 127 -0.25 -13.18 2.03
N ARG A 128 -1.23 -13.11 1.13
CA ARG A 128 -2.30 -14.12 1.02
C ARG A 128 -1.91 -15.13 -0.04
N LYS A 129 -2.01 -16.43 0.27
CA LYS A 129 -1.79 -17.47 -0.74
C LYS A 129 -2.95 -17.43 -1.73
N VAL A 130 -2.65 -17.16 -2.99
CA VAL A 130 -3.60 -17.05 -4.11
C VAL A 130 -2.99 -17.82 -5.27
N GLU A 131 -3.54 -19.01 -5.54
CA GLU A 131 -3.07 -19.87 -6.62
C GLU A 131 -3.02 -19.12 -7.95
N TYR A 132 -2.06 -19.50 -8.81
CA TYR A 132 -1.87 -18.83 -10.08
C TYR A 132 -3.13 -18.95 -10.94
N GLN A 133 -3.58 -17.83 -11.48
CA GLN A 133 -4.74 -17.78 -12.34
C GLN A 133 -4.34 -18.09 -13.79
N PRO A 134 -5.23 -18.67 -14.62
CA PRO A 134 -4.88 -19.08 -16.00
C PRO A 134 -4.35 -17.96 -16.89
N TYR A 135 -4.70 -16.71 -16.59
CA TYR A 135 -4.28 -15.52 -17.33
C TYR A 135 -2.96 -14.90 -16.81
N GLU A 136 -2.39 -15.40 -15.72
CA GLU A 136 -1.14 -14.87 -15.17
C GLU A 136 0.07 -15.37 -15.95
N ASN A 137 0.98 -14.46 -16.30
CA ASN A 137 2.20 -14.81 -17.01
C ASN A 137 3.28 -15.31 -16.05
N ILE A 138 3.41 -16.63 -15.95
CA ILE A 138 4.45 -17.32 -15.16
C ILE A 138 5.59 -17.87 -16.04
N SER A 139 5.70 -17.41 -17.29
CA SER A 139 6.75 -17.86 -18.20
C SER A 139 8.15 -17.62 -17.62
N GLY A 140 9.01 -18.65 -17.70
CA GLY A 140 10.37 -18.61 -17.18
C GLY A 140 10.49 -18.71 -15.65
N PHE A 141 9.39 -18.85 -14.91
CA PHE A 141 9.45 -18.98 -13.44
C PHE A 141 10.26 -20.22 -13.02
N ALA A 142 10.09 -21.36 -13.72
CA ALA A 142 10.83 -22.58 -13.42
C ALA A 142 12.36 -22.36 -13.58
N ASP A 143 12.79 -21.88 -14.74
CA ASP A 143 14.21 -21.65 -15.04
C ASP A 143 14.85 -20.61 -14.12
N MET A 144 14.13 -19.50 -13.85
CA MET A 144 14.63 -18.46 -12.97
C MET A 144 14.67 -18.94 -11.50
N LYS A 145 13.68 -19.70 -11.06
CA LYS A 145 13.66 -20.30 -9.72
C LYS A 145 14.84 -21.25 -9.53
N GLU A 146 15.07 -22.16 -10.46
CA GLU A 146 16.19 -23.11 -10.41
C GLU A 146 17.54 -22.36 -10.36
N ARG A 147 17.69 -21.31 -11.17
CA ARG A 147 18.89 -20.46 -11.14
C ARG A 147 19.06 -19.80 -9.77
N THR A 148 18.02 -19.22 -9.19
CA THR A 148 18.07 -18.56 -7.87
C THR A 148 18.39 -19.58 -6.77
N GLU A 149 17.80 -20.78 -6.81
CA GLU A 149 18.08 -21.87 -5.87
C GLU A 149 19.54 -22.32 -5.94
N ARG A 150 20.10 -22.46 -7.14
CA ARG A 150 21.53 -22.77 -7.34
C ARG A 150 22.43 -21.71 -6.74
N LEU A 151 22.19 -20.43 -7.05
CA LEU A 151 22.97 -19.31 -6.51
C LEU A 151 22.88 -19.21 -4.98
N LEU A 152 21.70 -19.49 -4.41
CA LEU A 152 21.49 -19.56 -2.97
C LEU A 152 22.31 -20.70 -2.35
N ALA A 153 22.28 -21.90 -2.95
CA ALA A 153 23.03 -23.06 -2.49
C ALA A 153 24.55 -22.81 -2.51
N GLU A 154 25.08 -22.27 -3.62
CA GLU A 154 26.50 -21.88 -3.75
C GLU A 154 26.90 -20.85 -2.69
N THR A 155 26.07 -19.83 -2.47
CA THR A 155 26.34 -18.77 -1.48
C THR A 155 26.31 -19.32 -0.05
N ARG A 156 25.37 -20.23 0.27
CA ARG A 156 25.30 -20.91 1.57
C ARG A 156 26.51 -21.83 1.78
N ALA A 157 26.98 -22.54 0.75
CA ALA A 157 28.18 -23.36 0.85
C ALA A 157 29.42 -22.51 1.19
N GLN A 158 29.59 -21.35 0.53
CA GLN A 158 30.67 -20.42 0.87
C GLN A 158 30.54 -19.84 2.29
N GLN A 159 29.33 -19.47 2.71
CA GLN A 159 29.07 -19.00 4.09
C GLN A 159 29.43 -20.08 5.11
N GLN A 160 29.06 -21.33 4.83
CA GLN A 160 29.34 -22.48 5.69
C GLN A 160 30.84 -22.73 5.83
N GLN A 161 31.63 -22.62 4.75
CA GLN A 161 33.10 -22.70 4.82
C GLN A 161 33.70 -21.65 5.76
N PHE A 162 33.22 -20.40 5.72
CA PHE A 162 33.68 -19.36 6.66
C PHE A 162 33.28 -19.66 8.10
N LYS A 163 32.07 -20.18 8.30
CA LYS A 163 31.60 -20.58 9.63
C LYS A 163 32.45 -21.71 10.21
N GLU A 164 32.75 -22.74 9.42
CA GLU A 164 33.63 -23.84 9.82
C GLU A 164 35.04 -23.36 10.15
N LYS A 165 35.59 -22.43 9.36
CA LYS A 165 36.89 -21.80 9.65
C LYS A 165 36.86 -21.04 10.98
N THR A 166 35.78 -20.30 11.25
CA THR A 166 35.60 -19.60 12.52
C THR A 166 35.44 -20.57 13.69
N ASP A 167 34.65 -21.62 13.55
CA ASP A 167 34.44 -22.64 14.58
C ASP A 167 35.76 -23.38 14.89
N ALA A 168 36.54 -23.73 13.87
CA ALA A 168 37.87 -24.35 14.02
C ALA A 168 38.86 -23.41 14.72
N ALA A 169 38.88 -22.12 14.36
CA ALA A 169 39.73 -21.14 15.02
C ALA A 169 39.36 -20.94 16.49
N ILE A 170 38.06 -20.90 16.81
CA ILE A 170 37.58 -20.82 18.20
C ILE A 170 37.98 -22.08 18.98
N ALA A 171 37.84 -23.26 18.38
CA ALA A 171 38.24 -24.51 19.03
C ALA A 171 39.75 -24.56 19.31
N ALA A 172 40.59 -24.11 18.37
CA ALA A 172 42.03 -24.00 18.57
C ALA A 172 42.38 -23.02 19.71
N TRP A 173 41.77 -21.83 19.70
CA TRP A 173 41.96 -20.82 20.74
C TRP A 173 41.52 -21.30 22.12
N LEU A 174 40.39 -22.01 22.23
CA LEU A 174 39.94 -22.61 23.49
C LEU A 174 40.98 -23.61 24.03
N LYS A 175 41.50 -24.47 23.16
CA LYS A 175 42.53 -25.47 23.51
C LYS A 175 43.83 -24.80 23.98
N GLU A 176 44.29 -23.77 23.27
CA GLU A 176 45.49 -23.00 23.64
C GLU A 176 45.35 -22.31 25.00
N ASN A 177 44.13 -21.90 25.37
CA ASN A 177 43.84 -21.22 26.62
C ASN A 177 43.32 -22.16 27.73
N GLY A 178 43.32 -23.48 27.51
CA GLY A 178 42.93 -24.48 28.51
C GLY A 178 41.42 -24.55 28.81
N TYR A 179 40.57 -24.00 27.94
CA TYR A 179 39.11 -24.04 28.08
C TYR A 179 38.51 -25.22 27.28
N GLN A 180 37.51 -25.91 27.85
CA GLN A 180 36.77 -26.96 27.15
C GLN A 180 35.65 -26.41 26.27
N ASN A 181 35.07 -25.26 26.62
CA ASN A 181 34.01 -24.62 25.84
C ASN A 181 33.86 -23.14 26.20
N LEU A 182 33.15 -22.38 25.34
CA LEU A 182 32.91 -20.95 25.51
C LEU A 182 32.17 -20.57 26.80
N LYS A 183 31.46 -21.48 27.46
CA LYS A 183 30.76 -21.17 28.72
C LYS A 183 31.73 -20.96 29.87
N GLN A 184 32.93 -21.55 29.81
CA GLN A 184 33.99 -21.37 30.81
C GLN A 184 34.73 -20.03 30.65
N VAL A 185 34.51 -19.33 29.53
CA VAL A 185 35.16 -18.06 29.21
C VAL A 185 34.22 -16.92 29.61
N ALA A 186 34.73 -15.99 30.42
CA ALA A 186 34.03 -14.75 30.74
C ALA A 186 33.67 -13.99 29.45
N ALA A 187 32.47 -13.41 29.40
CA ALA A 187 31.89 -12.91 28.14
C ALA A 187 32.74 -11.83 27.45
N ASP A 188 33.38 -10.98 28.24
CA ASP A 188 34.31 -9.91 27.84
C ASP A 188 35.63 -10.44 27.25
N LYS A 189 35.98 -11.70 27.56
CA LYS A 189 37.22 -12.36 27.10
C LYS A 189 37.01 -13.31 25.93
N ARG A 190 35.77 -13.44 25.42
CA ARG A 190 35.48 -14.35 24.32
C ARG A 190 36.00 -13.79 22.99
N PRO A 191 36.53 -14.65 22.10
CA PRO A 191 36.85 -14.23 20.75
C PRO A 191 35.58 -13.79 20.00
N PRO A 192 35.70 -12.94 18.97
CA PRO A 192 34.57 -12.55 18.12
C PRO A 192 33.92 -13.75 17.42
N LEU A 193 32.81 -14.24 17.97
CA LEU A 193 32.17 -15.51 17.57
C LEU A 193 31.75 -15.60 16.09
N ARG A 194 31.59 -14.46 15.41
CA ARG A 194 31.09 -14.40 14.03
C ARG A 194 32.20 -14.41 12.97
N TRP A 195 33.43 -14.07 13.33
CA TRP A 195 34.50 -13.84 12.34
C TRP A 195 35.92 -14.07 12.88
N PHE A 196 36.04 -14.73 14.03
CA PHE A 196 37.34 -15.12 14.54
C PHE A 196 38.04 -16.07 13.55
N GLY A 197 39.36 -15.91 13.38
CA GLY A 197 40.14 -16.70 12.41
C GLY A 197 39.96 -16.35 10.94
N LEU A 198 39.11 -15.37 10.59
CA LEU A 198 38.93 -14.91 9.22
C LEU A 198 39.86 -13.73 8.89
N SER A 199 40.39 -13.70 7.67
CA SER A 199 41.05 -12.52 7.09
C SER A 199 40.05 -11.39 6.81
N GLU A 200 40.51 -10.15 6.63
CA GLU A 200 39.62 -9.02 6.28
C GLU A 200 38.86 -9.24 4.97
N PHE A 201 39.47 -9.92 4.00
CA PHE A 201 38.82 -10.29 2.75
C PHE A 201 37.68 -11.30 3.00
N GLU A 202 37.94 -12.37 3.78
CA GLU A 202 36.92 -13.37 4.13
C GLU A 202 35.78 -12.78 4.97
N LYS A 203 36.08 -11.85 5.88
CA LYS A 203 35.07 -11.09 6.62
C LYS A 203 34.16 -10.30 5.68
N SER A 204 34.75 -9.68 4.65
CA SER A 204 34.02 -8.92 3.65
C SER A 204 33.14 -9.84 2.79
N LEU A 205 33.67 -10.99 2.36
CA LEU A 205 32.90 -12.00 1.64
C LEU A 205 31.76 -12.58 2.47
N LEU A 206 31.98 -12.88 3.76
CA LEU A 206 30.93 -13.35 4.66
C LEU A 206 29.79 -12.33 4.77
N LYS A 207 30.11 -11.03 4.90
CA LYS A 207 29.11 -9.95 4.91
C LYS A 207 28.32 -9.88 3.59
N ILE A 208 29.00 -10.04 2.45
CA ILE A 208 28.37 -10.07 1.13
C ILE A 208 27.45 -11.30 1.01
N ASN A 209 27.91 -12.47 1.42
CA ASN A 209 27.15 -13.72 1.35
C ASN A 209 25.90 -13.67 2.22
N ASN A 210 25.97 -13.11 3.42
CA ASN A 210 24.78 -12.87 4.26
C ASN A 210 23.74 -12.03 3.53
N LYS A 211 24.15 -10.93 2.87
CA LYS A 211 23.24 -10.08 2.09
C LYS A 211 22.69 -10.78 0.85
N ARG A 212 23.50 -11.59 0.17
CA ARG A 212 23.09 -12.37 -1.01
C ARG A 212 22.07 -13.43 -0.64
N ILE A 213 22.26 -14.14 0.47
CA ILE A 213 21.29 -15.10 1.01
C ILE A 213 19.95 -14.39 1.27
N ASP A 214 19.97 -13.27 2.01
CA ASP A 214 18.76 -12.47 2.26
C ASP A 214 18.07 -12.03 0.96
N TYR A 215 18.84 -11.69 -0.09
CA TYR A 215 18.33 -11.30 -1.40
C TYR A 215 17.69 -12.48 -2.13
N PHE A 216 18.39 -13.61 -2.27
CA PHE A 216 17.89 -14.78 -2.99
C PHE A 216 16.69 -15.41 -2.28
N GLU A 217 16.68 -15.49 -0.96
CA GLU A 217 15.51 -15.97 -0.20
C GLU A 217 14.26 -15.10 -0.45
N ARG A 218 14.44 -13.79 -0.62
CA ARG A 218 13.34 -12.88 -0.99
C ARG A 218 12.94 -13.04 -2.45
N GLU A 219 13.91 -13.18 -3.36
CA GLU A 219 13.67 -13.39 -4.78
C GLU A 219 12.88 -14.68 -5.02
N LEU A 220 13.18 -15.76 -4.28
CA LEU A 220 12.43 -17.02 -4.39
C LEU A 220 10.93 -16.87 -4.12
N LYS A 221 10.53 -15.90 -3.27
CA LYS A 221 9.11 -15.63 -2.99
C LYS A 221 8.35 -15.11 -4.20
N ARG A 222 9.03 -14.59 -5.22
CA ARG A 222 8.43 -14.14 -6.49
C ARG A 222 7.77 -15.30 -7.24
N TYR A 223 8.32 -16.50 -7.06
CA TYR A 223 7.85 -17.73 -7.69
C TYR A 223 6.85 -18.50 -6.81
N GLU A 224 6.45 -17.92 -5.67
CA GLU A 224 5.38 -18.46 -4.84
C GLU A 224 4.06 -17.73 -5.11
N PRO A 225 2.91 -18.44 -5.03
CA PRO A 225 1.62 -17.89 -5.38
C PRO A 225 1.06 -17.02 -4.24
N TYR A 226 1.69 -15.89 -3.95
CA TYR A 226 1.17 -14.91 -2.99
C TYR A 226 0.66 -13.66 -3.69
N ALA A 227 -0.47 -13.15 -3.21
CA ALA A 227 -0.95 -11.80 -3.48
C ALA A 227 -0.55 -10.87 -2.33
N PHE A 228 -0.05 -9.69 -2.67
CA PHE A 228 0.17 -8.62 -1.72
C PHE A 228 -1.18 -7.97 -1.40
N SER A 229 -1.71 -8.28 -0.22
CA SER A 229 -3.08 -7.92 0.18
C SER A 229 -3.09 -7.38 1.61
N VAL A 230 -4.29 -7.18 2.16
CA VAL A 230 -4.53 -6.74 3.53
C VAL A 230 -5.60 -7.60 4.21
N TYR A 231 -5.80 -7.36 5.50
CA TYR A 231 -6.96 -7.80 6.25
C TYR A 231 -7.24 -6.80 7.38
N ASN A 232 -8.42 -6.88 8.00
CA ASN A 232 -8.75 -6.10 9.19
C ASN A 232 -8.40 -6.86 10.46
N GLY A 233 -7.68 -6.24 11.38
CA GLY A 233 -7.37 -6.81 12.68
C GLY A 233 -6.51 -5.89 13.57
N PRO A 234 -6.16 -6.36 14.77
CA PRO A 234 -5.23 -5.67 15.65
C PRO A 234 -3.84 -5.57 15.00
N PRO A 235 -2.98 -4.63 15.46
CA PRO A 235 -1.61 -4.51 14.98
C PRO A 235 -0.85 -5.84 15.01
N ASN A 236 -0.30 -6.27 13.87
CA ASN A 236 0.35 -7.58 13.73
C ASN A 236 1.88 -7.56 13.91
N ASN A 237 2.45 -6.43 14.37
CA ASN A 237 3.89 -6.23 14.51
C ASN A 237 4.70 -6.52 13.22
N TYR A 238 4.13 -6.27 12.04
CA TYR A 238 4.85 -6.38 10.78
C TYR A 238 6.02 -5.39 10.73
N ARG A 239 7.25 -5.92 10.81
CA ARG A 239 8.51 -5.14 10.88
C ARG A 239 9.49 -5.47 9.77
N SER A 240 9.24 -6.50 8.95
CA SER A 240 10.22 -7.00 8.00
C SER A 240 9.59 -7.63 6.77
N THR A 241 10.22 -7.43 5.61
CA THR A 241 9.93 -8.14 4.34
C THR A 241 10.65 -9.48 4.24
N LYS A 242 11.51 -9.82 5.23
CA LYS A 242 12.29 -11.06 5.22
C LYS A 242 11.42 -12.31 5.35
N THR A 243 10.31 -12.24 6.06
CA THR A 243 9.36 -13.35 6.24
C THR A 243 8.09 -13.10 5.43
N VAL A 244 7.42 -14.18 5.01
CA VAL A 244 6.06 -14.09 4.48
C VAL A 244 5.14 -13.72 5.64
N ASN A 245 4.38 -12.65 5.49
CA ASN A 245 3.47 -12.16 6.53
C ASN A 245 2.07 -12.73 6.30
N LEU A 246 1.87 -13.99 6.66
CA LEU A 246 0.56 -14.64 6.54
C LEU A 246 -0.47 -13.99 7.47
N ILE A 247 -1.74 -14.11 7.09
CA ILE A 247 -2.84 -13.73 7.97
C ILE A 247 -2.76 -14.58 9.25
N PRO A 248 -2.75 -13.95 10.44
CA PRO A 248 -2.67 -14.69 11.69
C PRO A 248 -3.96 -15.46 11.98
N GLY A 249 -3.87 -16.49 12.83
CA GLY A 249 -4.99 -17.36 13.16
C GLY A 249 -6.11 -16.62 13.90
N ALA A 250 -7.30 -17.24 13.98
CA ALA A 250 -8.52 -16.59 14.51
C ALA A 250 -8.32 -15.91 15.89
N LYS A 251 -7.59 -16.53 16.81
CA LYS A 251 -7.32 -15.97 18.15
C LYS A 251 -6.54 -14.65 18.10
N GLN A 252 -5.58 -14.52 17.18
CA GLN A 252 -4.75 -13.33 17.02
C GLN A 252 -5.51 -12.20 16.30
N LYS A 253 -6.63 -12.50 15.64
CA LYS A 253 -7.52 -11.51 15.03
C LYS A 253 -8.50 -10.86 16.02
N GLN A 254 -8.71 -11.46 17.19
CA GLN A 254 -9.70 -11.01 18.20
C GLN A 254 -9.17 -9.91 19.15
N GLY A 255 -8.00 -9.32 18.86
CA GLY A 255 -7.39 -8.28 19.71
C GLY A 255 -8.01 -6.88 19.53
N GLU A 256 -7.61 -5.96 20.40
CA GLU A 256 -8.05 -4.56 20.33
C GLU A 256 -7.48 -3.84 19.11
N ILE A 257 -8.36 -3.15 18.40
CA ILE A 257 -7.96 -2.27 17.30
C ILE A 257 -7.59 -0.91 17.87
N GLN A 258 -6.47 -0.39 17.39
CA GLN A 258 -5.99 0.92 17.75
C GLN A 258 -7.10 1.95 17.54
N GLN A 259 -7.48 2.61 18.63
CA GLN A 259 -8.42 3.73 18.57
C GLN A 259 -7.74 4.93 17.90
N THR A 260 -8.50 5.65 17.09
CA THR A 260 -7.99 6.85 16.41
C THR A 260 -8.36 8.08 17.22
N PHE A 261 -7.38 8.98 17.38
CA PHE A 261 -7.54 10.26 18.06
C PHE A 261 -7.11 11.37 17.11
N ILE A 262 -7.67 12.55 17.27
CA ILE A 262 -7.08 13.77 16.71
C ILE A 262 -5.71 13.95 17.37
N LEU A 263 -4.67 14.17 16.56
CA LEU A 263 -3.32 14.43 17.07
C LEU A 263 -3.06 15.94 17.01
N ALA A 264 -2.83 16.57 18.16
CA ALA A 264 -2.54 18.00 18.21
C ALA A 264 -1.28 18.32 17.38
N GLY A 265 -1.42 19.20 16.39
CA GLY A 265 -0.34 19.52 15.45
C GLY A 265 0.15 18.32 14.63
N GLY A 266 -0.62 17.22 14.57
CA GLY A 266 -0.23 15.97 13.91
C GLY A 266 0.79 15.13 14.68
N ALA A 267 1.03 15.41 15.97
CA ALA A 267 2.03 14.73 16.78
C ALA A 267 1.47 13.47 17.47
N ILE A 268 2.06 12.31 17.20
CA ILE A 268 1.64 11.01 17.76
C ILE A 268 1.66 10.95 19.29
N THR A 269 2.46 11.81 19.93
CA THR A 269 2.60 11.88 21.39
C THR A 269 1.56 12.80 22.04
N ALA A 270 0.69 13.44 21.26
CA ALA A 270 -0.31 14.39 21.74
C ALA A 270 -1.72 14.03 21.22
N PRO A 271 -2.26 12.83 21.55
CA PRO A 271 -3.64 12.50 21.25
C PRO A 271 -4.60 13.39 22.05
N THR A 272 -5.67 13.84 21.42
CA THR A 272 -6.71 14.67 22.04
C THR A 272 -8.07 13.97 22.02
N GLU A 273 -8.96 14.36 21.12
CA GLU A 273 -10.32 13.83 21.02
C GLU A 273 -10.33 12.48 20.29
N LYS A 274 -11.03 11.49 20.85
CA LYS A 274 -11.28 10.21 20.19
C LYS A 274 -12.25 10.42 19.02
N VAL A 275 -11.92 9.85 17.86
CA VAL A 275 -12.79 9.92 16.68
C VAL A 275 -13.36 8.55 16.30
N THR A 276 -14.53 8.58 15.68
CA THR A 276 -15.17 7.42 15.07
C THR A 276 -14.97 7.42 13.56
N PRO A 277 -14.95 6.24 12.89
CA PRO A 277 -14.92 6.16 11.44
C PRO A 277 -16.01 6.98 10.77
N GLY A 278 -15.70 7.59 9.62
CA GLY A 278 -16.64 8.42 8.89
C GLY A 278 -16.11 8.91 7.54
N VAL A 279 -16.94 9.74 6.90
CA VAL A 279 -16.67 10.39 5.61
C VAL A 279 -16.47 11.89 5.80
N LEU A 280 -16.09 12.60 4.74
CA LEU A 280 -16.02 14.08 4.74
C LEU A 280 -17.37 14.67 5.11
N SER A 281 -17.40 15.63 6.03
CA SER A 281 -18.62 16.28 6.52
C SER A 281 -19.17 17.33 5.56
N ALA A 282 -18.30 18.07 4.88
CA ALA A 282 -18.68 19.21 4.04
C ALA A 282 -19.17 18.87 2.62
N VAL A 283 -19.26 17.59 2.28
CA VAL A 283 -19.74 17.15 0.97
C VAL A 283 -21.22 16.77 1.06
N ALA A 284 -21.99 17.06 0.02
CA ALA A 284 -23.43 16.82 -0.01
C ALA A 284 -23.82 15.36 0.27
N GLY A 285 -22.91 14.41 0.03
CA GLY A 285 -23.11 13.00 0.31
C GLY A 285 -22.78 12.54 1.73
N SER A 286 -22.46 13.46 2.65
CA SER A 286 -22.10 13.11 4.02
C SER A 286 -23.34 12.83 4.89
N ASN A 287 -23.12 12.20 6.04
CA ASN A 287 -24.11 12.10 7.11
C ASN A 287 -24.20 13.37 7.98
N SER A 288 -23.47 14.44 7.63
CA SER A 288 -23.61 15.77 8.22
C SER A 288 -24.52 16.67 7.38
N SER A 289 -24.63 16.40 6.08
CA SER A 289 -25.48 17.14 5.13
C SER A 289 -26.79 16.41 4.81
N ARG A 290 -26.88 15.11 5.08
CA ARG A 290 -28.08 14.28 4.86
C ARG A 290 -28.34 13.39 6.06
N GLU A 291 -29.59 12.95 6.20
CA GLU A 291 -29.96 11.96 7.21
C GLU A 291 -29.07 10.71 7.11
N PRO A 292 -28.53 10.22 8.24
CA PRO A 292 -27.73 9.01 8.28
C PRO A 292 -28.50 7.80 7.73
N ASN A 293 -27.87 7.07 6.83
CA ASN A 293 -28.37 5.83 6.24
C ASN A 293 -27.20 4.87 5.95
N ALA A 294 -27.50 3.70 5.39
CA ALA A 294 -26.50 2.65 5.12
C ALA A 294 -25.38 3.06 4.15
N TRP A 295 -25.59 4.10 3.32
CA TRP A 295 -24.61 4.56 2.35
C TRP A 295 -23.65 5.63 2.90
N ASN A 296 -24.14 6.59 3.68
CA ASN A 296 -23.32 7.68 4.24
C ASN A 296 -22.83 7.44 5.68
N THR A 297 -23.10 6.25 6.23
CA THR A 297 -22.68 5.87 7.58
C THR A 297 -21.65 4.75 7.54
N ILE A 298 -20.52 4.97 8.20
CA ILE A 298 -19.46 3.96 8.33
C ILE A 298 -19.70 3.14 9.62
N PRO A 299 -19.63 1.79 9.54
CA PRO A 299 -19.70 0.92 10.71
C PRO A 299 -18.68 1.29 11.80
N GLN A 300 -19.08 1.14 13.05
CA GLN A 300 -18.17 1.31 14.20
C GLN A 300 -17.36 0.04 14.48
N THR A 301 -17.83 -1.11 13.99
CA THR A 301 -17.09 -2.38 13.99
C THR A 301 -15.83 -2.28 13.14
N SER A 302 -14.88 -3.16 13.36
CA SER A 302 -13.64 -3.24 12.59
C SER A 302 -13.83 -3.71 11.16
N GLU A 303 -14.80 -4.59 10.95
CA GLU A 303 -15.20 -5.13 9.66
C GLU A 303 -16.19 -4.20 8.97
N GLY A 304 -16.13 -4.16 7.64
CA GLY A 304 -17.04 -3.40 6.79
C GLY A 304 -16.74 -1.90 6.68
N ARG A 305 -15.76 -1.37 7.42
CA ARG A 305 -15.41 0.07 7.36
C ARG A 305 -14.93 0.46 5.97
N ARG A 306 -14.02 -0.32 5.38
CA ARG A 306 -13.46 0.00 4.07
C ARG A 306 -14.49 -0.21 2.98
N LEU A 307 -15.28 -1.29 3.04
CA LEU A 307 -16.35 -1.51 2.07
C LEU A 307 -17.39 -0.37 2.10
N ALA A 308 -17.78 0.10 3.29
CA ALA A 308 -18.68 1.24 3.42
C ALA A 308 -18.08 2.53 2.85
N LEU A 309 -16.81 2.83 3.16
CA LEU A 309 -16.12 4.00 2.59
C LEU A 309 -16.00 3.89 1.08
N ALA A 310 -15.65 2.71 0.56
CA ALA A 310 -15.47 2.50 -0.87
C ALA A 310 -16.78 2.66 -1.63
N ARG A 311 -17.89 2.11 -1.11
CA ARG A 311 -19.24 2.34 -1.65
C ARG A 311 -19.67 3.80 -1.56
N TRP A 312 -19.25 4.52 -0.53
CA TRP A 312 -19.51 5.95 -0.39
C TRP A 312 -18.77 6.77 -1.46
N ILE A 313 -17.48 6.47 -1.69
CA ILE A 313 -16.67 7.09 -2.74
C ILE A 313 -17.24 6.77 -4.13
N ALA A 314 -17.50 5.50 -4.41
CA ALA A 314 -17.92 4.99 -5.71
C ALA A 314 -19.43 5.19 -6.02
N SER A 315 -20.14 5.98 -5.23
CA SER A 315 -21.58 6.17 -5.40
C SER A 315 -21.89 7.27 -6.41
N SER A 316 -22.95 7.09 -7.20
CA SER A 316 -23.51 8.16 -8.04
C SER A 316 -24.05 9.35 -7.23
N ASN A 317 -24.34 9.15 -5.94
CA ASN A 317 -24.68 10.25 -5.02
C ASN A 317 -23.45 11.06 -4.57
N ASN A 318 -22.24 10.62 -4.89
CA ASN A 318 -20.99 11.33 -4.67
C ASN A 318 -20.41 11.82 -6.00
N THR A 319 -20.79 13.03 -6.38
CA THR A 319 -20.42 13.61 -7.69
C THR A 319 -18.93 13.97 -7.80
N LEU A 320 -18.19 14.05 -6.69
CA LEU A 320 -16.77 14.39 -6.72
C LEU A 320 -15.97 13.34 -7.48
N THR A 321 -16.21 12.06 -7.21
CA THR A 321 -15.39 10.98 -7.78
C THR A 321 -15.49 10.91 -9.30
N ALA A 322 -16.69 11.06 -9.86
CA ALA A 322 -16.90 11.12 -11.30
C ALA A 322 -16.22 12.35 -11.93
N ARG A 323 -16.41 13.55 -11.34
CA ARG A 323 -15.75 14.79 -11.83
C ARG A 323 -14.22 14.67 -11.85
N VAL A 324 -13.64 14.03 -10.84
CA VAL A 324 -12.20 13.86 -10.71
C VAL A 324 -11.62 13.00 -11.82
N ILE A 325 -12.21 11.82 -12.06
CA ILE A 325 -11.68 10.93 -13.11
C ILE A 325 -11.94 11.48 -14.51
N VAL A 326 -13.11 12.10 -14.74
CA VAL A 326 -13.43 12.79 -16.00
C VAL A 326 -12.40 13.88 -16.30
N ASN A 327 -12.09 14.73 -15.32
CA ASN A 327 -11.12 15.80 -15.50
C ASN A 327 -9.71 15.28 -15.81
N ARG A 328 -9.30 14.17 -15.19
CA ARG A 328 -8.00 13.54 -15.46
C ARG A 328 -7.95 12.93 -16.86
N ILE A 329 -9.02 12.27 -17.30
CA ILE A 329 -9.11 11.75 -18.67
C ILE A 329 -9.12 12.88 -19.69
N TRP A 330 -9.84 13.97 -19.42
CA TRP A 330 -9.80 15.18 -20.22
C TRP A 330 -8.38 15.74 -20.31
N GLN A 331 -7.69 15.88 -19.17
CA GLN A 331 -6.31 16.35 -19.12
C GLN A 331 -5.35 15.48 -19.94
N LEU A 332 -5.52 14.15 -19.92
CA LEU A 332 -4.68 13.25 -20.73
C LEU A 332 -4.84 13.48 -22.24
N HIS A 333 -6.04 13.89 -22.67
CA HIS A 333 -6.33 14.16 -24.08
C HIS A 333 -5.96 15.58 -24.53
N PHE A 334 -6.16 16.58 -23.68
CA PHE A 334 -5.99 18.00 -24.03
C PHE A 334 -4.77 18.68 -23.38
N GLY A 335 -3.98 17.95 -22.58
CA GLY A 335 -2.81 18.46 -21.84
C GLY A 335 -3.16 19.22 -20.54
N THR A 336 -4.30 19.92 -20.53
CA THR A 336 -4.83 20.65 -19.37
C THR A 336 -6.24 20.16 -19.04
N GLY A 337 -6.51 19.90 -17.76
CA GLY A 337 -7.85 19.54 -17.29
C GLY A 337 -8.82 20.71 -17.37
N LEU A 338 -10.13 20.43 -17.37
CA LEU A 338 -11.16 21.45 -17.17
C LEU A 338 -10.92 22.21 -15.85
N VAL A 339 -10.47 21.49 -14.82
CA VAL A 339 -9.78 21.99 -13.64
C VAL A 339 -8.28 21.71 -13.83
N ALA A 340 -7.47 22.77 -13.95
CA ALA A 340 -6.04 22.62 -14.25
C ALA A 340 -5.21 22.07 -13.08
N THR A 341 -5.76 22.04 -11.85
CA THR A 341 -5.20 21.35 -10.68
C THR A 341 -5.88 19.97 -10.46
N PRO A 342 -5.49 18.90 -11.16
CA PRO A 342 -6.21 17.61 -11.18
C PRO A 342 -6.24 16.85 -9.84
N ASN A 343 -5.42 17.26 -8.87
CA ASN A 343 -5.32 16.67 -7.54
C ASN A 343 -5.84 17.59 -6.43
N ASN A 344 -6.39 18.76 -6.79
CA ASN A 344 -6.95 19.71 -5.85
C ASN A 344 -8.18 20.38 -6.48
N PHE A 345 -9.36 19.91 -6.10
CA PHE A 345 -10.66 20.49 -6.47
C PHE A 345 -11.21 21.42 -5.39
N GLY A 346 -10.39 21.70 -4.36
CA GLY A 346 -10.72 22.63 -3.30
C GLY A 346 -10.72 24.10 -3.74
N GLN A 347 -11.01 25.01 -2.81
CA GLN A 347 -10.99 26.46 -2.95
C GLN A 347 -9.64 27.01 -3.45
N LYS A 348 -8.54 26.28 -3.22
CA LYS A 348 -7.20 26.61 -3.77
C LYS A 348 -6.86 25.88 -5.06
N GLY A 349 -7.70 24.97 -5.50
CA GLY A 349 -7.67 24.48 -6.87
C GLY A 349 -8.15 25.55 -7.84
N ASP A 350 -7.82 25.36 -9.11
CA ASP A 350 -8.39 26.18 -10.17
C ASP A 350 -9.89 25.92 -10.28
N GLN A 351 -10.66 26.98 -10.57
CA GLN A 351 -12.06 26.80 -10.91
C GLN A 351 -12.17 26.09 -12.26
N PRO A 352 -13.21 25.26 -12.47
CA PRO A 352 -13.43 24.66 -13.77
C PRO A 352 -13.57 25.76 -14.84
N SER A 353 -12.79 25.68 -15.90
CA SER A 353 -12.92 26.57 -17.07
C SER A 353 -14.30 26.47 -17.71
N HIS A 354 -14.87 25.26 -17.72
CA HIS A 354 -16.20 24.96 -18.24
C HIS A 354 -16.96 24.08 -17.22
N PRO A 355 -17.57 24.67 -16.18
CA PRO A 355 -18.18 23.93 -15.08
C PRO A 355 -19.38 23.08 -15.54
N GLU A 356 -20.22 23.61 -16.42
CA GLU A 356 -21.37 22.87 -16.96
C GLU A 356 -20.94 21.65 -17.78
N LEU A 357 -19.85 21.77 -18.55
CA LEU A 357 -19.29 20.65 -19.31
C LEU A 357 -18.73 19.56 -18.40
N LEU A 358 -18.02 19.95 -17.34
CA LEU A 358 -17.51 18.99 -16.36
C LEU A 358 -18.65 18.23 -15.68
N ASP A 359 -19.72 18.94 -15.32
CA ASP A 359 -20.89 18.36 -14.65
C ASP A 359 -21.67 17.44 -15.58
N TRP A 360 -21.82 17.84 -16.85
CA TRP A 360 -22.44 17.03 -17.88
C TRP A 360 -21.63 15.75 -18.15
N LEU A 361 -20.32 15.86 -18.36
CA LEU A 361 -19.44 14.70 -18.59
C LEU A 361 -19.42 13.75 -17.39
N ALA A 362 -19.41 14.27 -16.16
CA ALA A 362 -19.48 13.46 -14.95
C ALA A 362 -20.80 12.70 -14.85
N THR A 363 -21.93 13.36 -15.13
CA THR A 363 -23.25 12.72 -15.14
C THR A 363 -23.33 11.66 -16.23
N TRP A 364 -22.95 12.02 -17.46
CA TRP A 364 -22.91 11.11 -18.59
C TRP A 364 -22.07 9.87 -18.29
N PHE A 365 -20.88 10.03 -17.70
CA PHE A 365 -20.00 8.93 -17.34
C PHE A 365 -20.64 7.95 -16.36
N MET A 366 -21.36 8.45 -15.35
CA MET A 366 -22.08 7.60 -14.40
C MET A 366 -23.26 6.88 -15.07
N ASP A 367 -24.03 7.58 -15.91
CA ASP A 367 -25.18 7.03 -16.64
C ASP A 367 -24.79 5.96 -17.66
N HIS A 368 -23.55 6.03 -18.17
CA HIS A 368 -22.99 5.08 -19.13
C HIS A 368 -22.11 4.01 -18.45
N GLY A 369 -22.48 3.66 -17.21
CA GLY A 369 -21.91 2.51 -16.49
C GLY A 369 -20.45 2.71 -16.06
N TRP A 370 -20.01 3.96 -15.87
CA TRP A 370 -18.65 4.28 -15.43
C TRP A 370 -17.55 3.70 -16.36
N SER A 371 -17.87 3.54 -17.65
CA SER A 371 -16.97 3.01 -18.67
C SER A 371 -15.94 4.05 -19.10
N ILE A 372 -14.67 3.78 -18.81
CA ILE A 372 -13.57 4.68 -19.18
C ILE A 372 -13.35 4.68 -20.69
N LYS A 373 -13.51 3.53 -21.35
CA LYS A 373 -13.39 3.47 -22.81
C LYS A 373 -14.48 4.25 -23.51
N GLN A 374 -15.73 4.18 -23.05
CA GLN A 374 -16.82 4.97 -23.62
C GLN A 374 -16.59 6.47 -23.41
N LEU A 375 -16.06 6.89 -22.25
CA LEU A 375 -15.68 8.28 -22.03
C LEU A 375 -14.54 8.73 -22.96
N HIS A 376 -13.50 7.91 -23.16
CA HIS A 376 -12.46 8.21 -24.14
C HIS A 376 -13.05 8.34 -25.54
N GLN A 377 -13.93 7.42 -25.95
CA GLN A 377 -14.59 7.46 -27.25
C GLN A 377 -15.39 8.75 -27.42
N LEU A 378 -16.25 9.10 -26.44
CA LEU A 378 -17.04 10.34 -26.46
C LEU A 378 -16.16 11.57 -26.71
N ILE A 379 -15.06 11.69 -25.95
CA ILE A 379 -14.13 12.80 -26.09
C ILE A 379 -13.47 12.78 -27.47
N MET A 380 -12.93 11.64 -27.91
CA MET A 380 -12.19 11.52 -29.17
C MET A 380 -13.07 11.69 -30.42
N THR A 381 -14.38 11.47 -30.31
CA THR A 381 -15.35 11.71 -31.38
C THR A 381 -16.01 13.09 -31.30
N SER A 382 -15.67 13.92 -30.32
CA SER A 382 -16.20 15.28 -30.21
C SER A 382 -15.57 16.22 -31.24
N GLU A 383 -16.34 17.20 -31.71
CA GLU A 383 -15.80 18.26 -32.58
C GLU A 383 -14.62 18.97 -31.94
N THR A 384 -14.65 19.20 -30.61
CA THR A 384 -13.58 19.83 -29.84
C THR A 384 -12.26 19.06 -29.94
N TYR A 385 -12.27 17.74 -29.85
CA TYR A 385 -11.05 16.93 -29.98
C TYR A 385 -10.58 16.84 -31.44
N GLN A 386 -11.51 16.88 -32.40
CA GLN A 386 -11.21 16.76 -33.83
C GLN A 386 -10.79 18.07 -34.49
N GLN A 387 -10.72 19.18 -33.74
CA GLN A 387 -10.23 20.45 -34.27
C GLN A 387 -8.79 20.31 -34.77
N SER A 388 -8.50 20.93 -35.92
CA SER A 388 -7.15 20.98 -36.48
C SER A 388 -6.19 21.66 -35.49
N SER A 389 -5.03 21.05 -35.25
CA SER A 389 -3.94 21.69 -34.50
C SER A 389 -3.17 22.73 -35.34
N GLN A 390 -3.56 22.94 -36.61
CA GLN A 390 -3.01 24.00 -37.45
C GLN A 390 -3.87 25.26 -37.27
N PRO A 391 -3.28 26.39 -36.81
CA PRO A 391 -3.97 27.67 -36.81
C PRO A 391 -4.43 28.03 -38.22
N VAL A 392 -5.65 28.55 -38.34
CA VAL A 392 -6.18 29.10 -39.60
C VAL A 392 -5.54 30.45 -39.89
#